data_AF-A0A9X1WNQ1-F1
#
_entry.id   AF-A0A9X1WNQ1-F1
#
_cell.length_a   1.000
_cell.length_b   1.000
_cell.length_c   1.000
_cell.angle_alpha   90.00
_cell.angle_beta   90.00
_cell.angle_gamma   90.00
#
_symmetry.space_group_name_H-M   'P 1'
#
loop_
_entity.id
_entity.type
_entity.pdbx_description
1 polymer ?
#
loop_
_entity_poly.entity_id
_entity_poly.type
_entity_poly.pdbx_seq_one_letter_code
_entity_poly.pdbx_strand_id
1 'polypeptide(L)'
;MKNKDKAMLPVSREEVEVDGIYTNEWGREETLHRGQNFPSDPMLGTTEWQLSEFLYDNHHEGRTDPRLVPKENDTDKIGKITHPRRQQQGGDPS
;
A
#
# COMPACT_ATOMS: atom_id res chain seq x y z
N MET A 1 -15.68 6.24 -11.72
CA MET A 1 -14.72 5.20 -11.29
C MET A 1 -13.53 5.22 -12.24
N LYS A 2 -12.30 5.16 -11.73
CA LYS A 2 -11.05 5.44 -12.46
C LYS A 2 -10.55 4.19 -13.22
N ASN A 3 -10.49 4.28 -14.55
CA ASN A 3 -9.45 3.73 -15.45
C ASN A 3 -8.90 2.30 -15.26
N LYS A 4 -9.60 1.35 -14.63
CA LYS A 4 -9.11 -0.05 -14.57
C LYS A 4 -9.06 -0.70 -15.95
N ASP A 5 -9.95 -0.30 -16.86
CA ASP A 5 -10.08 -0.89 -18.19
C ASP A 5 -9.01 -0.41 -19.19
N LYS A 6 -8.05 0.43 -18.76
CA LYS A 6 -6.96 0.97 -19.59
C LYS A 6 -5.57 0.46 -19.21
N ALA A 7 -5.47 -0.36 -18.17
CA ALA A 7 -4.18 -0.99 -17.83
C ALA A 7 -3.93 -2.14 -18.81
N MET A 8 -2.78 -2.11 -19.49
CA MET A 8 -2.34 -3.26 -20.29
C MET A 8 -1.82 -4.32 -19.33
N LEU A 9 -2.21 -5.57 -19.56
CA LEU A 9 -1.67 -6.70 -18.81
C LEU A 9 -0.23 -6.96 -19.28
N PRO A 10 0.66 -7.38 -18.37
CA PRO A 10 1.99 -7.80 -18.74
C PRO A 10 1.94 -9.05 -19.63
N VAL A 11 2.91 -9.17 -20.55
CA VAL A 11 3.02 -10.31 -21.47
C VAL A 11 4.21 -11.21 -21.12
N SER A 12 4.19 -12.44 -21.62
CA SER A 12 5.33 -13.36 -21.50
C SER A 12 6.67 -12.69 -21.83
N ARG A 13 7.69 -13.01 -21.02
CA ARG A 13 9.06 -12.45 -21.02
C ARG A 13 9.24 -11.08 -20.39
N GLU A 14 8.18 -10.36 -20.04
CA GLU A 14 8.29 -9.14 -19.22
C GLU A 14 8.67 -9.49 -17.78
N GLU A 15 9.20 -8.50 -17.05
CA GLU A 15 9.59 -8.64 -15.64
C GLU A 15 8.38 -8.50 -14.72
N VAL A 16 8.31 -9.38 -13.72
CA VAL A 16 7.26 -9.40 -12.70
C VAL A 16 7.54 -8.28 -11.69
N GLU A 17 6.60 -7.35 -11.54
CA GLU A 17 6.76 -6.19 -10.65
C GLU A 17 6.47 -6.50 -9.18
N VAL A 18 5.57 -7.45 -8.91
CA VAL A 18 5.10 -7.79 -7.55
C VAL A 18 4.99 -9.29 -7.35
N ASP A 19 5.27 -9.73 -6.13
CA ASP A 19 5.06 -11.11 -5.71
C ASP A 19 3.57 -11.45 -5.69
N GLY A 20 3.18 -12.54 -6.35
CA GLY A 20 1.78 -12.87 -6.50
C GLY A 20 1.51 -14.17 -7.24
N ILE A 21 0.24 -14.55 -7.24
CA ILE A 21 -0.31 -15.59 -8.10
C ILE A 21 -0.88 -14.90 -9.33
N TYR A 22 -0.41 -15.29 -10.50
CA TYR A 22 -0.85 -14.76 -11.77
C TYR A 22 -1.57 -15.84 -12.58
N THR A 23 -2.58 -15.43 -13.34
CA THR A 23 -3.36 -16.30 -14.21
C THR A 23 -3.17 -15.86 -15.66
N ASN A 24 -2.90 -16.82 -16.55
CA ASN A 24 -2.78 -16.56 -17.98
C ASN A 24 -4.13 -16.67 -18.72
N GLU A 25 -4.15 -16.37 -20.02
CA GLU A 25 -5.37 -16.43 -20.84
C GLU A 25 -5.99 -17.84 -20.94
N TRP A 26 -5.20 -18.89 -20.73
CA TRP A 26 -5.69 -20.27 -20.68
C TRP A 26 -6.29 -20.64 -19.31
N GLY A 27 -6.19 -19.76 -18.32
CA GLY A 27 -6.66 -20.00 -16.96
C GLY A 27 -5.68 -20.79 -16.10
N ARG A 28 -4.41 -20.93 -16.51
CA ARG A 28 -3.37 -21.53 -15.69
C ARG A 28 -2.86 -20.51 -14.69
N GLU A 29 -2.80 -20.92 -13.43
CA GLU A 29 -2.26 -20.12 -12.33
C GLU A 29 -0.80 -20.47 -12.06
N GLU A 30 0.03 -19.46 -11.81
CA GLU A 30 1.44 -19.63 -11.48
C GLU A 30 1.87 -18.60 -10.44
N THR A 31 2.58 -19.06 -9.41
CA THR A 31 3.17 -18.18 -8.40
C THR A 31 4.45 -17.59 -8.95
N LEU A 32 4.49 -16.27 -9.09
CA LEU A 32 5.63 -15.54 -9.62
C LEU A 32 6.12 -14.53 -8.57
N HIS A 33 7.44 -14.40 -8.52
CA HIS A 33 8.11 -13.46 -7.63
C HIS A 33 8.61 -12.24 -8.39
N ARG A 34 8.71 -11.11 -7.71
CA ARG A 34 9.28 -9.88 -8.25
C ARG A 34 10.66 -10.16 -8.84
N GLY A 35 10.91 -9.64 -10.04
CA GLY A 35 12.17 -9.78 -10.76
C GLY A 35 12.28 -11.09 -11.57
N GLN A 36 11.32 -12.00 -11.47
CA GLN A 36 11.19 -13.11 -12.43
C GLN A 36 10.60 -12.61 -13.75
N ASN A 37 10.65 -13.43 -14.78
CA ASN A 37 10.00 -13.14 -16.05
C ASN A 37 8.74 -13.99 -16.21
N PHE A 38 7.69 -13.41 -16.79
CA PHE A 38 6.47 -14.15 -17.12
C PHE A 38 6.79 -15.31 -18.09
N PRO A 39 6.44 -16.56 -17.77
CA PRO A 39 6.72 -17.67 -18.65
C PRO A 39 5.89 -17.61 -19.93
N SER A 40 6.39 -18.25 -20.97
CA SER A 40 5.63 -18.51 -22.20
C SER A 40 4.71 -19.71 -21.98
N ASP A 41 3.48 -19.62 -22.48
CA ASP A 41 2.55 -20.74 -22.43
C ASP A 41 2.90 -21.79 -23.50
N PRO A 42 2.91 -23.10 -23.20
CA PRO A 42 3.24 -24.12 -24.19
C PRO A 42 2.27 -24.23 -25.37
N MET A 43 1.00 -23.83 -25.18
CA MET A 43 -0.04 -23.89 -26.20
C MET A 43 -0.16 -22.57 -26.97
N LEU A 44 -0.13 -21.43 -26.28
CA LEU A 44 -0.33 -20.09 -26.85
C LEU A 44 0.98 -19.34 -27.17
N GLY A 45 2.11 -19.78 -26.61
CA GLY A 45 3.39 -19.10 -26.75
C GLY A 45 3.46 -17.83 -25.92
N THR A 46 3.13 -16.69 -26.54
CA THR A 46 3.12 -15.39 -25.85
C THR A 46 1.70 -15.12 -25.37
N THR A 47 1.52 -14.92 -24.07
CA THR A 47 0.20 -14.69 -23.45
C THR A 47 0.27 -13.55 -22.45
N GLU A 48 -0.88 -12.95 -22.18
CA GLU A 48 -1.08 -11.96 -21.13
C GLU A 48 -1.25 -12.61 -19.77
N TRP A 49 -0.77 -11.94 -18.72
CA TRP A 49 -0.84 -12.39 -17.34
C TRP A 49 -1.59 -11.41 -16.48
N GLN A 50 -2.61 -11.89 -15.77
CA GLN A 50 -3.38 -11.11 -14.82
C GLN A 50 -2.97 -11.47 -13.39
N LEU A 51 -2.69 -10.47 -12.56
CA LEU A 51 -2.50 -10.69 -11.13
C LEU A 51 -3.83 -11.07 -10.48
N SER A 52 -3.89 -12.28 -9.91
CA SER A 52 -5.08 -12.83 -9.27
C SER A 52 -5.02 -12.63 -7.76
N GLU A 53 -3.87 -12.88 -7.14
CA GLU A 53 -3.67 -12.70 -5.71
C GLU A 53 -2.27 -12.15 -5.42
N PHE A 54 -2.17 -11.27 -4.43
CA PHE A 54 -0.88 -10.78 -3.97
C PHE A 54 -0.27 -11.73 -2.94
N LEU A 55 1.02 -11.98 -3.06
CA LEU A 55 1.76 -12.80 -2.11
C LEU A 55 2.59 -11.87 -1.22
N TYR A 56 2.01 -11.47 -0.09
CA TYR A 56 2.69 -10.60 0.87
C TYR A 56 3.29 -11.41 2.01
N ASP A 57 4.59 -11.24 2.22
CA ASP A 57 5.20 -11.60 3.50
C ASP A 57 5.11 -10.41 4.46
N ASN A 58 4.23 -10.52 5.45
CA ASN A 58 4.01 -9.50 6.45
C ASN A 58 5.12 -9.59 7.51
N HIS A 59 6.33 -9.16 7.16
CA HIS A 59 7.49 -9.09 8.06
C HIS A 59 7.38 -7.96 9.12
N HIS A 60 6.19 -7.46 9.38
CA HIS A 60 5.98 -6.45 10.41
C HIS A 60 5.49 -7.15 11.68
N GLU A 61 6.18 -6.99 12.81
CA GLU A 61 5.75 -7.56 14.10
C GLU A 61 4.40 -7.01 14.62
N GLY A 62 3.66 -6.23 13.81
CA GLY A 62 2.41 -5.59 14.20
C GLY A 62 2.55 -4.63 15.38
N ARG A 63 3.78 -4.20 15.70
CA ARG A 63 4.05 -3.38 16.88
C ARG A 63 3.82 -1.91 16.58
N THR A 64 2.91 -1.29 17.34
CA THR A 64 2.73 0.16 17.33
C THR A 64 4.00 0.82 17.88
N ASP A 65 4.47 1.91 17.26
CA ASP A 65 5.61 2.70 17.75
C ASP A 65 5.43 2.98 19.26
N PRO A 66 6.40 2.65 20.13
CA PRO A 66 6.30 2.88 21.57
C PRO A 66 6.01 4.33 21.98
N ARG A 67 6.26 5.32 21.10
CA ARG A 67 5.89 6.74 21.32
C ARG A 67 4.40 7.02 21.14
N LEU A 68 3.71 6.19 20.35
CA LEU A 68 2.27 6.31 20.08
C LEU A 68 1.42 5.51 21.07
N VAL A 69 2.03 4.61 21.84
CA VAL A 69 1.37 3.92 22.95
C VAL A 69 1.16 4.94 24.08
N PRO A 70 -0.10 5.23 24.49
CA PRO A 70 -0.34 6.08 25.64
C PRO A 70 0.34 5.47 26.87
N LYS A 71 1.28 6.21 27.46
CA LYS A 71 1.88 5.82 28.75
C LYS A 71 0.89 6.19 29.83
N GLU A 72 0.51 5.22 30.67
CA GLU A 72 -0.45 5.43 31.79
C GLU A 72 0.01 6.54 32.76
N ASN A 73 1.31 6.86 32.78
CA ASN A 73 1.92 7.90 33.62
C ASN A 73 2.49 9.09 32.81
N ASP A 74 1.81 9.52 31.75
CA ASP A 74 2.17 10.74 30.99
C ASP A 74 1.83 12.01 31.78
N THR A 75 2.54 12.22 32.89
CA THR A 75 2.44 13.40 33.77
C THR A 75 2.81 14.71 33.04
N ASP A 76 3.46 14.62 31.88
CA ASP A 76 3.87 15.76 31.05
C ASP A 76 2.69 16.46 30.35
N LYS A 77 1.53 15.79 30.21
CA LYS A 77 0.31 16.37 29.59
C LYS A 77 -0.58 17.13 30.56
N ILE A 78 -0.36 17.02 31.87
CA ILE A 78 -1.21 17.65 32.90
C ILE A 78 -1.06 19.19 32.92
N GLY A 79 0.02 19.74 32.33
CA GLY A 79 0.34 21.17 32.42
C GLY A 79 0.20 22.02 31.14
N LYS A 80 -0.22 21.46 30.00
CA LYS A 80 -0.09 22.16 28.70
C LYS A 80 -1.34 22.88 28.17
N ILE A 81 -2.41 22.95 28.93
CA ILE A 81 -3.57 23.80 28.59
C ILE A 81 -3.94 24.62 29.82
N THR A 82 -3.18 25.67 30.12
CA THR A 82 -3.49 26.51 31.28
C THR A 82 -4.48 27.61 30.94
N HIS A 83 -4.51 28.21 29.74
CA HIS A 83 -5.40 29.35 29.48
C HIS A 83 -6.00 29.38 28.05
N PRO A 84 -7.32 29.60 27.89
CA PRO A 84 -7.83 30.11 26.64
C PRO A 84 -7.34 31.56 26.48
N ARG A 85 -6.53 31.83 25.45
CA ARG A 85 -6.14 33.21 25.10
C ARG A 85 -7.39 33.96 24.63
N ARG A 86 -7.97 34.79 25.49
CA ARG A 86 -9.05 35.73 25.14
C ARG A 86 -8.45 36.79 24.20
N GLN A 87 -8.78 36.72 22.91
CA GLN A 87 -8.48 37.80 21.96
C GLN A 87 -9.36 38.99 22.33
N GLN A 88 -8.79 40.02 22.97
CA GLN A 88 -9.45 41.32 23.09
C GLN A 88 -9.27 42.03 21.75
N GLN A 89 -10.36 42.16 20.97
CA GLN A 89 -10.43 43.08 19.86
C GLN A 89 -10.36 44.50 20.43
N GLY A 90 -9.26 45.20 20.13
CA GLY A 90 -9.10 46.59 20.50
C GLY A 90 -8.38 47.33 19.38
N GLY A 91 -9.09 48.28 18.76
CA GLY A 91 -8.50 49.40 18.02
C GLY A 91 -9.21 49.74 16.73
N ASP A 92 -10.10 50.73 16.76
CA ASP A 92 -10.23 51.72 15.68
C ASP A 92 -10.14 53.11 16.32
N PRO A 93 -9.09 53.92 16.05
CA PRO A 93 -9.02 55.31 16.43
C PRO A 93 -9.75 56.19 15.40
N SER A 94 -10.71 57.00 15.85
CA SER A 94 -11.23 58.18 15.11
C SER A 94 -10.65 59.45 15.68
#